data_AF-A0A2K3UYH5-F1
#
_entry.id   AF-A0A2K3UYH5-F1
#
_cell.length_a   1.000
_cell.length_b   1.000
_cell.length_c   1.000
_cell.angle_alpha   90.00
_cell.angle_beta   90.00
_cell.angle_gamma   90.00
#
_symmetry.space_group_name_H-M   'P 1'
#
loop_
_entity.id
_entity.type
_entity.pdbx_description
1 polymer ?
#
loop_
_entity_poly.entity_id
_entity_poly.type
_entity_poly.pdbx_seq_one_letter_code
_entity_poly.pdbx_strand_id
1 'polypeptide(L)'
;MGGQAFHLRVRPDVFDARDLEYRPRLQMLPPEVCPPPGVPVLRQSGQSCTGHALAAVINTALGPGTRASPYMLYALARRYDEYPGTADAGSSLRGALKGWFHHGVVGTARWPKLRSAAPDLEDDAFRTEAARMPLGAFYRVNPYRLDDMQSAVTELNAVAASAVIHSGWEKPAVVEKGGRVLHVIDRPIDGRTLGGHAFAVVGYNEVGFVVQNSWGRRWGAGGFAVLPYEDWLESAYDAWVARPGVRSAKLYVSGWEGGQRGTSGQLLSAPGPDNARLTRYVVNLGHGGQLSTTGRFTSSPAQLAQIMAHLRDFHAASPQADVVLYAHGGLVSERGGLITAQKHLNWWLNNGVYPVTLAWQSGPGETLCAQLAETFAGKLPAGGLGFDLVEQFDRLVEGAAGRSLRWMWEQMKRSARAAGAPCRQGPPETAPGGTLLLQQLARLQAQLRAETGQRLRLHLVGHSAGSILLGGLLPRMQELGLRAESMQFLAPAMTLAEFGRVVLPHLVGPPATRTVHRFAVFSMTDADEQDDTVGAGNITPYHKSLLYLVARPGGTGPRSAPAGDGQVPPPAAAARGRVRTAGAG
;
A
#
# COMPACT_ATOMS: atom_id res chain seq x y z
N MET A 1 -15.70 -42.19 -2.98
CA MET A 1 -15.51 -40.97 -3.82
C MET A 1 -14.76 -39.95 -2.99
N GLY A 2 -13.50 -39.66 -3.32
CA GLY A 2 -12.64 -38.80 -2.51
C GLY A 2 -13.14 -37.36 -2.44
N GLY A 3 -13.55 -36.91 -1.25
CA GLY A 3 -13.92 -35.53 -0.99
C GLY A 3 -12.71 -34.62 -1.18
N GLN A 4 -12.76 -33.76 -2.20
CA GLN A 4 -11.73 -32.74 -2.40
C GLN A 4 -11.96 -31.62 -1.37
N ALA A 5 -10.98 -31.38 -0.50
CA ALA A 5 -11.07 -30.33 0.51
C ALA A 5 -11.03 -28.93 -0.14
N PHE A 6 -12.06 -28.12 0.10
CA PHE A 6 -12.06 -26.70 -0.24
C PHE A 6 -11.55 -25.89 0.95
N HIS A 7 -10.63 -24.95 0.71
CA HIS A 7 -10.10 -24.09 1.78
C HIS A 7 -10.89 -22.78 1.85
N LEU A 8 -11.55 -22.55 2.99
CA LEU A 8 -12.45 -21.43 3.26
C LEU A 8 -11.78 -20.45 4.21
N ARG A 9 -11.19 -19.38 3.66
CA ARG A 9 -10.54 -18.32 4.44
C ARG A 9 -10.86 -16.95 3.84
N VAL A 10 -11.96 -16.35 4.30
CA VAL A 10 -12.26 -14.93 4.12
C VAL A 10 -12.22 -14.25 5.48
N ARG A 11 -11.72 -13.02 5.52
CA ARG A 11 -11.65 -12.21 6.73
C ARG A 11 -12.68 -11.09 6.68
N PRO A 12 -13.37 -10.79 7.79
CA PRO A 12 -14.25 -9.62 7.88
C PRO A 12 -13.47 -8.33 7.69
N ASP A 13 -13.95 -7.45 6.80
CA ASP A 13 -13.32 -6.16 6.52
C ASP A 13 -13.20 -5.29 7.78
N VAL A 14 -11.99 -4.79 8.09
CA VAL A 14 -11.77 -3.84 9.21
C VAL A 14 -12.59 -2.57 8.95
N PHE A 15 -13.18 -1.93 9.95
CA PHE A 15 -13.90 -0.67 9.73
C PHE A 15 -12.99 0.41 9.11
N ASP A 16 -13.44 1.05 8.02
CA ASP A 16 -12.78 2.19 7.36
C ASP A 16 -13.84 3.28 7.11
N ALA A 17 -13.70 4.44 7.76
CA ALA A 17 -14.65 5.55 7.65
C ALA A 17 -14.73 6.17 6.23
N ARG A 18 -13.80 5.81 5.33
CA ARG A 18 -13.78 6.28 3.93
C ARG A 18 -14.59 5.37 2.99
N ASP A 19 -15.03 4.21 3.47
CA ASP A 19 -15.89 3.34 2.69
C ASP A 19 -17.20 4.07 2.38
N LEU A 20 -17.51 4.20 1.09
CA LEU A 20 -18.76 4.83 0.67
C LEU A 20 -19.91 3.85 0.87
N GLU A 21 -20.95 4.29 1.57
CA GLU A 21 -22.16 3.50 1.79
C GLU A 21 -23.04 3.48 0.54
N TYR A 22 -23.58 2.31 0.22
CA TYR A 22 -24.59 2.14 -0.80
C TYR A 22 -25.90 2.78 -0.34
N ARG A 23 -26.53 3.54 -1.23
CA ARG A 23 -27.86 4.11 -1.01
C ARG A 23 -28.77 3.66 -2.14
N PRO A 24 -29.84 2.89 -1.86
CA PRO A 24 -30.70 2.35 -2.91
C PRO A 24 -31.49 3.45 -3.62
N ARG A 25 -31.81 3.21 -4.89
CA ARG A 25 -32.82 3.96 -5.61
C ARG A 25 -34.18 3.58 -5.03
N LEU A 26 -35.03 4.58 -4.82
CA LEU A 26 -36.41 4.39 -4.34
C LEU A 26 -37.35 3.83 -5.44
N GLN A 27 -36.85 2.88 -6.24
CA GLN A 27 -37.61 2.20 -7.27
C GLN A 27 -38.39 1.03 -6.65
N MET A 28 -39.52 0.68 -7.25
CA MET A 28 -40.24 -0.52 -6.83
C MET A 28 -39.41 -1.77 -7.16
N LEU A 29 -39.27 -2.66 -6.19
CA LEU A 29 -38.55 -3.92 -6.36
C LEU A 29 -39.50 -5.01 -6.89
N PRO A 30 -39.05 -5.84 -7.84
CA PRO A 30 -39.80 -7.03 -8.22
C PRO A 30 -39.85 -8.04 -7.05
N PRO A 31 -40.88 -8.90 -6.97
CA PRO A 31 -41.00 -9.90 -5.91
C PRO A 31 -39.90 -10.97 -5.98
N GLU A 32 -39.34 -11.20 -7.17
CA GLU A 32 -38.24 -12.12 -7.40
C GLU A 32 -37.29 -11.61 -8.48
N VAL A 33 -36.00 -11.92 -8.33
CA VAL A 33 -34.96 -11.67 -9.33
C VAL A 33 -34.19 -12.96 -9.55
N CYS A 34 -34.17 -13.43 -10.79
CA CYS A 34 -33.40 -14.60 -11.21
C CYS A 34 -32.00 -14.20 -11.71
N PRO A 35 -30.99 -15.06 -11.55
CA PRO A 35 -29.67 -14.83 -12.13
C PRO A 35 -29.75 -14.64 -13.65
N PRO A 36 -28.99 -13.70 -14.25
CA PRO A 36 -28.93 -13.55 -15.70
C PRO A 36 -28.51 -14.86 -16.40
N PRO A 37 -29.10 -15.20 -17.56
CA PRO A 37 -28.73 -16.41 -18.28
C PRO A 37 -27.30 -16.33 -18.83
N GLY A 38 -26.62 -17.47 -18.91
CA GLY A 38 -25.29 -17.56 -19.55
C GLY A 38 -24.12 -17.05 -18.71
N VAL A 39 -24.35 -16.71 -17.43
CA VAL A 39 -23.28 -16.39 -16.48
C VAL A 39 -22.41 -17.63 -16.22
N PRO A 40 -21.07 -17.53 -16.32
CA PRO A 40 -20.19 -18.66 -16.09
C PRO A 40 -20.16 -19.08 -14.63
N VAL A 41 -20.42 -20.36 -14.38
CA VAL A 41 -20.21 -20.99 -13.07
C VAL A 41 -18.73 -21.29 -12.89
N LEU A 42 -18.16 -20.82 -11.77
CA LEU A 42 -16.74 -20.90 -11.51
C LEU A 42 -16.39 -22.06 -10.58
N ARG A 43 -15.12 -22.50 -10.62
CA ARG A 43 -14.60 -23.54 -9.72
C ARG A 43 -13.26 -23.10 -9.15
N GLN A 44 -13.23 -22.83 -7.85
CA GLN A 44 -12.04 -22.37 -7.15
C GLN A 44 -11.02 -23.48 -6.94
N SER A 45 -9.77 -23.06 -6.77
CA SER A 45 -8.69 -23.87 -6.23
C SER A 45 -7.97 -23.09 -5.12
N GLY A 46 -7.54 -23.78 -4.07
CA GLY A 46 -6.98 -23.14 -2.88
C GLY A 46 -7.96 -22.18 -2.21
N GLN A 47 -7.43 -21.12 -1.59
CA GLN A 47 -8.15 -20.12 -0.80
C GLN A 47 -8.67 -18.93 -1.63
N SER A 48 -8.96 -19.13 -2.92
CA SER A 48 -9.24 -18.04 -3.86
C SER A 48 -10.71 -17.58 -3.91
N CYS A 49 -11.51 -17.82 -2.87
CA CYS A 49 -12.95 -17.53 -2.83
C CYS A 49 -13.26 -16.05 -3.06
N THR A 50 -12.50 -15.10 -2.49
CA THR A 50 -12.73 -13.65 -2.72
C THR A 50 -12.58 -13.26 -4.19
N GLY A 51 -11.53 -13.73 -4.86
CA GLY A 51 -11.32 -13.50 -6.28
C GLY A 51 -12.40 -14.15 -7.15
N HIS A 52 -12.92 -15.31 -6.75
CA HIS A 52 -14.01 -15.99 -7.45
C HIS A 52 -15.37 -15.31 -7.26
N ALA A 53 -15.68 -14.84 -6.05
CA ALA A 53 -16.87 -14.06 -5.75
C ALA A 53 -16.91 -12.79 -6.61
N LEU A 54 -15.80 -12.04 -6.63
CA LEU A 54 -15.73 -10.82 -7.42
C LEU A 54 -15.74 -11.09 -8.94
N ALA A 55 -15.09 -12.16 -9.41
CA ALA A 55 -15.20 -12.57 -10.81
C ALA A 55 -16.64 -12.94 -11.20
N ALA A 56 -17.40 -13.59 -10.31
CA ALA A 56 -18.81 -13.88 -10.54
C ALA A 56 -19.61 -12.57 -10.66
N VAL A 57 -19.42 -11.62 -9.75
CA VAL A 57 -20.05 -10.28 -9.84
C VAL A 57 -19.72 -9.58 -11.16
N ILE A 58 -18.44 -9.55 -11.57
CA ILE A 58 -18.02 -8.93 -12.84
C ILE A 58 -18.69 -9.61 -14.03
N ASN A 59 -18.68 -10.94 -14.07
CA ASN A 59 -19.25 -11.70 -15.18
C ASN A 59 -20.78 -11.53 -15.26
N THR A 60 -21.46 -11.42 -14.11
CA THR A 60 -22.89 -11.16 -14.03
C THR A 60 -23.22 -9.73 -14.49
N ALA A 61 -22.48 -8.73 -13.99
CA ALA A 61 -22.73 -7.33 -14.29
C ALA A 61 -22.43 -6.95 -15.75
N LEU A 62 -21.39 -7.54 -16.36
CA LEU A 62 -21.02 -7.30 -17.76
C LEU A 62 -21.70 -8.23 -18.75
N GLY A 63 -22.41 -9.26 -18.26
CA GLY A 63 -23.22 -10.16 -19.06
C GLY A 63 -22.47 -11.30 -19.78
N PRO A 64 -23.20 -12.07 -20.60
CA PRO A 64 -22.72 -13.29 -21.22
C PRO A 64 -21.50 -13.05 -22.13
N GLY A 65 -20.54 -13.98 -22.09
CA GLY A 65 -19.26 -13.89 -22.79
C GLY A 65 -18.12 -13.29 -21.98
N THR A 66 -18.41 -12.57 -20.89
CA THR A 66 -17.39 -12.05 -19.98
C THR A 66 -16.76 -13.18 -19.16
N ARG A 67 -15.43 -13.16 -19.05
CA ARG A 67 -14.64 -14.14 -18.28
C ARG A 67 -13.50 -13.43 -17.54
N ALA A 68 -13.82 -12.72 -16.46
CA ALA A 68 -12.81 -12.11 -15.60
C ALA A 68 -11.93 -13.18 -14.94
N SER A 69 -10.62 -12.94 -14.80
CA SER A 69 -9.73 -13.87 -14.10
C SER A 69 -9.94 -13.81 -12.59
N PRO A 70 -10.46 -14.88 -11.94
CA PRO A 70 -10.59 -14.90 -10.49
C PRO A 70 -9.23 -14.97 -9.78
N TYR A 71 -8.20 -15.50 -10.44
CA TYR A 71 -6.86 -15.64 -9.88
C TYR A 71 -6.10 -14.31 -9.88
N MET A 72 -6.28 -13.47 -10.91
CA MET A 72 -5.77 -12.10 -10.87
C MET A 72 -6.43 -11.31 -9.73
N LEU A 73 -7.77 -11.39 -9.60
CA LEU A 73 -8.49 -10.69 -8.53
C LEU A 73 -8.05 -11.18 -7.15
N TYR A 74 -7.81 -12.47 -6.97
CA TYR A 74 -7.26 -12.99 -5.71
C TYR A 74 -5.81 -12.53 -5.46
N ALA A 75 -4.96 -12.46 -6.49
CA ALA A 75 -3.61 -11.93 -6.36
C ALA A 75 -3.61 -10.45 -5.96
N LEU A 76 -4.49 -9.66 -6.57
CA LEU A 76 -4.71 -8.25 -6.23
C LEU A 76 -5.31 -8.09 -4.83
N ALA A 77 -6.23 -8.97 -4.42
CA ALA A 77 -6.79 -8.95 -3.08
C ALA A 77 -5.69 -9.06 -2.02
N ARG A 78 -4.74 -9.99 -2.21
CA ARG A 78 -3.55 -10.11 -1.33
C ARG A 78 -2.60 -8.90 -1.41
N ARG A 79 -2.47 -8.26 -2.58
CA ARG A 79 -1.64 -7.04 -2.75
C ARG A 79 -2.20 -5.84 -1.96
N TYR A 80 -3.52 -5.73 -1.86
CA TYR A 80 -4.23 -4.60 -1.26
C TYR A 80 -4.86 -4.91 0.10
N ASP A 81 -4.62 -6.10 0.65
CA ASP A 81 -5.19 -6.50 1.92
C ASP A 81 -4.55 -5.72 3.08
N GLU A 82 -5.35 -5.41 4.09
CA GLU A 82 -4.94 -4.64 5.27
C GLU A 82 -4.36 -5.55 6.37
N TYR A 83 -4.36 -6.87 6.18
CA TYR A 83 -3.86 -7.82 7.17
C TYR A 83 -2.39 -8.18 6.95
N PRO A 84 -1.49 -7.92 7.91
CA PRO A 84 -0.14 -8.46 7.88
C PRO A 84 -0.20 -10.00 8.07
N GLY A 85 0.05 -10.78 7.01
CA GLY A 85 -0.05 -12.25 7.08
C GLY A 85 0.61 -12.99 5.93
N THR A 86 0.95 -14.26 6.16
CA THR A 86 1.62 -15.19 5.22
C THR A 86 0.73 -15.59 4.04
N ALA A 87 1.33 -16.19 2.99
CA ALA A 87 0.70 -16.53 1.72
C ALA A 87 -0.58 -17.41 1.78
N ASP A 88 -0.89 -18.01 2.94
CA ASP A 88 -1.98 -18.96 3.20
C ASP A 88 -3.09 -18.42 4.11
N ALA A 89 -3.21 -17.09 4.27
CA ALA A 89 -4.07 -16.44 5.26
C ALA A 89 -5.51 -16.12 4.83
N GLY A 90 -5.91 -16.44 3.59
CA GLY A 90 -7.14 -15.91 2.97
C GLY A 90 -6.99 -14.48 2.47
N SER A 91 -8.08 -13.84 2.05
CA SER A 91 -8.09 -12.41 1.71
C SER A 91 -9.45 -11.76 1.98
N SER A 92 -9.53 -10.42 1.88
CA SER A 92 -10.75 -9.63 2.06
C SER A 92 -11.45 -9.25 0.74
N LEU A 93 -12.76 -8.95 0.81
CA LEU A 93 -13.49 -8.44 -0.36
C LEU A 93 -13.07 -7.00 -0.69
N ARG A 94 -12.83 -6.16 0.33
CA ARG A 94 -12.30 -4.80 0.12
C ARG A 94 -10.97 -4.81 -0.62
N GLY A 95 -10.03 -5.69 -0.22
CA GLY A 95 -8.74 -5.82 -0.91
C GLY A 95 -8.92 -6.15 -2.40
N ALA A 96 -9.83 -7.09 -2.72
CA ALA A 96 -10.13 -7.46 -4.10
C ALA A 96 -10.73 -6.28 -4.90
N LEU A 97 -11.64 -5.52 -4.30
CA LEU A 97 -12.26 -4.33 -4.91
C LEU A 97 -11.26 -3.20 -5.12
N LYS A 98 -10.40 -2.89 -4.14
CA LYS A 98 -9.29 -1.93 -4.27
C LYS A 98 -8.34 -2.34 -5.40
N GLY A 99 -8.04 -3.63 -5.48
CA GLY A 99 -7.29 -4.23 -6.58
C GLY A 99 -7.91 -3.95 -7.94
N TRP A 100 -9.19 -4.31 -8.11
CA TRP A 100 -9.92 -4.09 -9.36
C TRP A 100 -10.03 -2.59 -9.71
N PHE A 101 -10.24 -1.73 -8.71
CA PHE A 101 -10.29 -0.28 -8.87
C PHE A 101 -9.00 0.32 -9.45
N HIS A 102 -7.86 -0.13 -8.94
CA HIS A 102 -6.57 0.42 -9.36
C HIS A 102 -6.02 -0.18 -10.66
N HIS A 103 -6.35 -1.44 -10.97
CA HIS A 103 -5.70 -2.18 -12.06
C HIS A 103 -6.62 -2.58 -13.21
N GLY A 104 -7.94 -2.59 -12.99
CA GLY A 104 -8.84 -3.35 -13.85
C GLY A 104 -8.62 -4.87 -13.69
N VAL A 105 -9.08 -5.66 -14.65
CA VAL A 105 -8.93 -7.12 -14.61
C VAL A 105 -8.79 -7.69 -16.04
N VAL A 106 -7.96 -8.71 -16.21
CA VAL A 106 -7.79 -9.43 -17.48
C VAL A 106 -8.72 -10.64 -17.60
N GLY A 107 -8.80 -11.21 -18.80
CA GLY A 107 -9.57 -12.43 -19.04
C GLY A 107 -8.96 -13.67 -18.38
N THR A 108 -9.78 -14.68 -18.05
CA THR A 108 -9.32 -15.95 -17.45
C THR A 108 -8.23 -16.64 -18.27
N ALA A 109 -8.24 -16.50 -19.61
CA ALA A 109 -7.21 -17.08 -20.48
C ALA A 109 -5.80 -16.51 -20.22
N ARG A 110 -5.71 -15.22 -19.86
CA ARG A 110 -4.44 -14.54 -19.59
C ARG A 110 -3.85 -14.93 -18.22
N TRP A 111 -4.70 -15.29 -17.26
CA TRP A 111 -4.29 -15.75 -15.93
C TRP A 111 -5.18 -16.92 -15.46
N PRO A 112 -4.88 -18.15 -15.90
CA PRO A 112 -5.82 -19.27 -15.80
C PRO A 112 -5.75 -20.07 -14.49
N LYS A 113 -4.67 -19.96 -13.70
CA LYS A 113 -4.44 -20.80 -12.51
C LYS A 113 -3.73 -20.02 -11.40
N LEU A 114 -3.92 -20.47 -10.15
CA LEU A 114 -3.30 -19.88 -8.97
C LEU A 114 -1.76 -19.95 -8.98
N ARG A 115 -1.19 -21.04 -9.50
CA ARG A 115 0.27 -21.32 -9.55
C ARG A 115 0.92 -21.05 -10.91
N SER A 116 0.30 -20.27 -11.79
CA SER A 116 1.03 -19.81 -12.99
C SER A 116 2.13 -18.83 -12.57
N ALA A 117 3.22 -18.74 -13.34
CA ALA A 117 4.13 -17.61 -13.22
C ALA A 117 3.29 -16.34 -13.30
N ALA A 118 3.25 -15.57 -12.20
CA ALA A 118 2.43 -14.37 -12.13
C ALA A 118 2.93 -13.42 -13.22
N PRO A 119 2.08 -13.02 -14.19
CA PRO A 119 2.41 -11.94 -15.10
C PRO A 119 2.87 -10.71 -14.31
N ASP A 120 3.81 -9.97 -14.87
CA ASP A 120 4.21 -8.69 -14.31
C ASP A 120 3.00 -7.73 -14.41
N LEU A 121 2.43 -7.39 -13.25
CA LEU A 121 1.29 -6.47 -13.16
C LEU A 121 1.67 -5.06 -13.63
N GLU A 122 2.96 -4.74 -13.66
CA GLU A 122 3.47 -3.43 -14.06
C GLU A 122 3.82 -3.36 -15.55
N ASP A 123 3.73 -4.46 -16.30
CA ASP A 123 3.93 -4.49 -17.75
C ASP A 123 2.87 -3.65 -18.49
N ASP A 124 3.30 -2.77 -19.39
CA ASP A 124 2.43 -1.82 -20.08
C ASP A 124 1.35 -2.50 -20.94
N ALA A 125 1.69 -3.62 -21.59
CA ALA A 125 0.73 -4.38 -22.39
C ALA A 125 -0.32 -5.05 -21.50
N PHE A 126 0.11 -5.63 -20.37
CA PHE A 126 -0.77 -6.21 -19.36
C PHE A 126 -1.72 -5.17 -18.77
N ARG A 127 -1.22 -4.00 -18.37
CA ARG A 127 -2.03 -2.89 -17.84
C ARG A 127 -3.05 -2.38 -18.85
N THR A 128 -2.65 -2.26 -20.12
CA THR A 128 -3.53 -1.83 -21.20
C THR A 128 -4.67 -2.84 -21.44
N GLU A 129 -4.40 -4.14 -21.31
CA GLU A 129 -5.41 -5.18 -21.40
C GLU A 129 -6.37 -5.13 -20.19
N ALA A 130 -5.83 -5.07 -18.97
CA ALA A 130 -6.62 -5.05 -17.73
C ALA A 130 -7.55 -3.82 -17.65
N ALA A 131 -7.09 -2.68 -18.16
CA ALA A 131 -7.86 -1.44 -18.25
C ALA A 131 -9.14 -1.55 -19.10
N ARG A 132 -9.32 -2.63 -19.89
CA ARG A 132 -10.55 -2.87 -20.68
C ARG A 132 -11.74 -3.33 -19.83
N MET A 133 -11.49 -3.79 -18.60
CA MET A 133 -12.53 -4.13 -17.62
C MET A 133 -12.31 -3.34 -16.31
N PRO A 134 -12.48 -2.01 -16.31
CA PRO A 134 -12.24 -1.19 -15.13
C PRO A 134 -13.41 -1.29 -14.12
N LEU A 135 -13.14 -0.98 -12.86
CA LEU A 135 -14.17 -0.70 -11.85
C LEU A 135 -14.42 0.80 -11.80
N GLY A 136 -15.68 1.22 -11.93
CA GLY A 136 -16.05 2.62 -11.91
C GLY A 136 -16.33 3.14 -10.50
N ALA A 137 -17.06 2.36 -9.69
CA ALA A 137 -17.35 2.67 -8.30
C ALA A 137 -17.70 1.39 -7.53
N PHE A 138 -17.42 1.37 -6.23
CA PHE A 138 -17.85 0.31 -5.33
C PHE A 138 -18.31 0.92 -4.01
N TYR A 139 -19.32 0.30 -3.40
CA TYR A 139 -19.97 0.80 -2.18
C TYR A 139 -20.27 -0.36 -1.25
N ARG A 140 -20.16 -0.12 0.06
CA ARG A 140 -20.52 -1.10 1.08
C ARG A 140 -22.04 -1.12 1.24
N VAL A 141 -22.66 -2.29 1.18
CA VAL A 141 -24.09 -2.49 1.45
C VAL A 141 -24.24 -2.92 2.90
N ASN A 142 -25.30 -2.48 3.57
CA ASN A 142 -25.62 -2.98 4.91
C ASN A 142 -26.19 -4.41 4.79
N PRO A 143 -25.46 -5.46 5.23
CA PRO A 143 -25.92 -6.84 5.08
C PRO A 143 -27.16 -7.14 5.95
N TYR A 144 -27.39 -6.38 7.03
CA TYR A 144 -28.51 -6.59 7.95
C TYR A 144 -29.81 -5.93 7.49
N ARG A 145 -29.78 -5.16 6.39
CA ARG A 145 -30.95 -4.56 5.76
C ARG A 145 -31.28 -5.32 4.48
N LEU A 146 -32.24 -6.25 4.56
CA LEU A 146 -32.63 -7.08 3.41
C LEU A 146 -33.08 -6.25 2.21
N ASP A 147 -33.78 -5.14 2.45
CA ASP A 147 -34.24 -4.22 1.40
C ASP A 147 -33.07 -3.56 0.65
N ASP A 148 -32.01 -3.17 1.36
CA ASP A 148 -30.79 -2.61 0.74
C ASP A 148 -30.12 -3.67 -0.16
N MET A 149 -30.05 -4.93 0.30
CA MET A 149 -29.51 -6.06 -0.46
C MET A 149 -30.35 -6.39 -1.70
N GLN A 150 -31.67 -6.46 -1.57
CA GLN A 150 -32.59 -6.71 -2.69
C GLN A 150 -32.55 -5.57 -3.72
N SER A 151 -32.47 -4.32 -3.25
CA SER A 151 -32.26 -3.15 -4.10
C SER A 151 -30.94 -3.23 -4.86
N ALA A 152 -29.83 -3.53 -4.15
CA ALA A 152 -28.50 -3.67 -4.74
C ALA A 152 -28.44 -4.74 -5.83
N VAL A 153 -29.03 -5.91 -5.58
CA VAL A 153 -29.12 -7.00 -6.57
C VAL A 153 -29.94 -6.56 -7.77
N THR A 154 -31.06 -5.87 -7.57
CA THR A 154 -31.92 -5.38 -8.67
C THR A 154 -31.21 -4.32 -9.53
N GLU A 155 -30.44 -3.43 -8.90
CA GLU A 155 -29.77 -2.33 -9.61
C GLU A 155 -28.52 -2.75 -10.38
N LEU A 156 -27.77 -3.73 -9.86
CA LEU A 156 -26.43 -4.06 -10.35
C LEU A 156 -26.27 -5.53 -10.76
N ASN A 157 -27.36 -6.31 -10.71
CA ASN A 157 -27.45 -7.75 -10.99
C ASN A 157 -26.65 -8.66 -10.05
N ALA A 158 -25.73 -8.13 -9.25
CA ALA A 158 -24.94 -8.92 -8.32
C ALA A 158 -24.36 -8.11 -7.15
N VAL A 159 -24.17 -8.78 -6.02
CA VAL A 159 -23.49 -8.28 -4.82
C VAL A 159 -22.40 -9.28 -4.44
N ALA A 160 -21.18 -8.79 -4.18
CA ALA A 160 -20.12 -9.60 -3.59
C ALA A 160 -20.36 -9.69 -2.08
N ALA A 161 -20.45 -10.90 -1.53
CA ALA A 161 -20.79 -11.10 -0.13
C ALA A 161 -19.84 -12.09 0.54
N SER A 162 -19.69 -11.94 1.85
CA SER A 162 -18.97 -12.88 2.71
C SER A 162 -19.79 -13.23 3.95
N ALA A 163 -19.72 -14.49 4.36
CA ALA A 163 -20.43 -15.03 5.50
C ALA A 163 -19.63 -16.14 6.19
N VAL A 164 -19.97 -16.43 7.45
CA VAL A 164 -19.51 -17.65 8.13
C VAL A 164 -20.43 -18.78 7.71
N ILE A 165 -19.90 -19.77 6.99
CA ILE A 165 -20.72 -20.85 6.43
C ILE A 165 -20.67 -22.12 7.29
N HIS A 166 -21.70 -22.95 7.16
CA HIS A 166 -21.91 -24.18 7.93
C HIS A 166 -22.04 -25.41 7.01
N SER A 167 -22.10 -26.62 7.59
CA SER A 167 -22.14 -27.90 6.85
C SER A 167 -23.26 -28.03 5.82
N GLY A 168 -24.37 -27.31 5.98
CA GLY A 168 -25.48 -27.27 5.01
C GLY A 168 -25.07 -26.76 3.62
N TRP A 169 -23.99 -25.98 3.55
CA TRP A 169 -23.43 -25.54 2.28
C TRP A 169 -22.86 -26.69 1.47
N GLU A 170 -22.38 -27.78 2.07
CA GLU A 170 -21.72 -28.88 1.35
C GLU A 170 -22.68 -29.54 0.34
N LYS A 171 -23.96 -29.67 0.69
CA LYS A 171 -25.00 -30.28 -0.13
C LYS A 171 -26.35 -29.57 0.08
N PRO A 172 -26.67 -28.56 -0.75
CA PRO A 172 -27.98 -27.90 -0.70
C PRO A 172 -29.13 -28.91 -0.84
N ALA A 173 -30.14 -28.78 0.01
CA ALA A 173 -31.33 -29.62 0.02
C ALA A 173 -32.25 -29.27 -1.16
N VAL A 174 -32.91 -30.27 -1.73
CA VAL A 174 -33.89 -30.07 -2.79
C VAL A 174 -35.26 -29.92 -2.14
N VAL A 175 -35.91 -28.79 -2.35
CA VAL A 175 -37.21 -28.44 -1.74
C VAL A 175 -38.18 -28.03 -2.84
N GLU A 176 -39.42 -28.51 -2.79
CA GLU A 176 -40.50 -28.04 -3.66
C GLU A 176 -41.32 -26.98 -2.94
N LYS A 177 -41.40 -25.78 -3.52
CA LYS A 177 -42.21 -24.68 -2.98
C LYS A 177 -42.88 -23.91 -4.13
N GLY A 178 -44.18 -23.66 -4.01
CA GLY A 178 -44.95 -22.94 -5.04
C GLY A 178 -44.90 -23.59 -6.43
N GLY A 179 -44.78 -24.92 -6.52
CA GLY A 179 -44.66 -25.65 -7.79
C GLY A 179 -43.29 -25.55 -8.48
N ARG A 180 -42.26 -25.03 -7.79
CA ARG A 180 -40.89 -24.93 -8.28
C ARG A 180 -39.95 -25.76 -7.41
N VAL A 181 -38.95 -26.39 -8.05
CA VAL A 181 -37.87 -27.10 -7.37
C VAL A 181 -36.75 -26.11 -7.05
N LEU A 182 -36.46 -25.92 -5.77
CA LEU A 182 -35.40 -25.07 -5.27
C LEU A 182 -34.28 -25.91 -4.64
N HIS A 183 -33.05 -25.47 -4.82
CA HIS A 183 -31.92 -25.96 -4.02
C HIS A 183 -31.68 -24.97 -2.89
N VAL A 184 -31.96 -25.35 -1.65
CA VAL A 184 -31.89 -24.49 -0.48
C VAL A 184 -30.68 -24.88 0.37
N ILE A 185 -29.93 -23.89 0.82
CA ILE A 185 -28.85 -24.06 1.80
C ILE A 185 -29.52 -24.15 3.17
N ASP A 186 -29.88 -25.35 3.57
CA ASP A 186 -30.55 -25.62 4.84
C ASP A 186 -29.51 -25.80 5.96
N ARG A 187 -29.73 -25.18 7.12
CA ARG A 187 -28.82 -25.27 8.26
C ARG A 187 -29.23 -26.44 9.16
N PRO A 188 -28.44 -27.52 9.23
CA PRO A 188 -28.73 -28.62 10.15
C PRO A 188 -28.68 -28.13 11.60
N ILE A 189 -29.53 -28.70 12.47
CA ILE A 189 -29.59 -28.37 13.91
C ILE A 189 -28.23 -28.57 14.60
N ASP A 190 -27.48 -29.60 14.18
CA ASP A 190 -26.12 -29.93 14.62
C ASP A 190 -25.04 -29.45 13.62
N GLY A 191 -25.39 -28.46 12.79
CA GLY A 191 -24.56 -27.97 11.69
C GLY A 191 -23.25 -27.36 12.19
N ARG A 192 -22.12 -28.00 11.84
CA ARG A 192 -20.79 -27.47 12.16
C ARG A 192 -20.48 -26.20 11.35
N THR A 193 -19.84 -25.23 12.00
CA THR A 193 -19.20 -24.10 11.31
C THR A 193 -18.01 -24.58 10.48
N LEU A 194 -17.97 -24.22 9.20
CA LEU A 194 -16.87 -24.57 8.28
C LEU A 194 -15.83 -23.44 8.15
N GLY A 195 -16.24 -22.18 8.32
CA GLY A 195 -15.38 -21.00 8.28
C GLY A 195 -15.91 -19.87 7.40
N GLY A 196 -15.10 -18.82 7.20
CA GLY A 196 -15.45 -17.68 6.36
C GLY A 196 -15.36 -17.99 4.86
N HIS A 197 -16.41 -17.68 4.12
CA HIS A 197 -16.49 -17.88 2.66
C HIS A 197 -17.02 -16.65 1.95
N ALA A 198 -16.58 -16.44 0.70
CA ALA A 198 -17.04 -15.35 -0.16
C ALA A 198 -17.70 -15.92 -1.41
N PHE A 199 -18.81 -15.31 -1.80
CA PHE A 199 -19.66 -15.73 -2.92
C PHE A 199 -20.36 -14.51 -3.53
N ALA A 200 -21.08 -14.73 -4.63
CA ALA A 200 -21.90 -13.67 -5.24
C ALA A 200 -23.39 -13.94 -4.95
N VAL A 201 -24.11 -12.91 -4.52
CA VAL A 201 -25.57 -12.90 -4.52
C VAL A 201 -26.03 -12.32 -5.85
N VAL A 202 -26.83 -13.07 -6.61
CA VAL A 202 -27.18 -12.78 -8.01
C VAL A 202 -28.69 -12.75 -8.26
N GLY A 203 -29.48 -12.80 -7.19
CA GLY A 203 -30.93 -12.84 -7.25
C GLY A 203 -31.54 -12.98 -5.86
N TYR A 204 -32.86 -12.99 -5.79
CA TYR A 204 -33.62 -13.25 -4.57
C TYR A 204 -35.04 -13.71 -4.89
N ASN A 205 -35.72 -14.32 -3.91
CA ASN A 205 -37.12 -14.70 -3.99
C ASN A 205 -37.77 -14.65 -2.59
N GLU A 206 -38.96 -15.23 -2.44
CA GLU A 206 -39.69 -15.30 -1.16
C GLU A 206 -39.00 -16.12 -0.05
N VAL A 207 -38.01 -16.96 -0.38
CA VAL A 207 -37.29 -17.80 0.57
C VAL A 207 -35.99 -17.13 1.01
N GLY A 208 -35.26 -16.53 0.08
CA GLY A 208 -33.94 -16.02 0.37
C GLY A 208 -33.17 -15.49 -0.84
N PHE A 209 -31.88 -15.29 -0.65
CA PHE A 209 -30.96 -14.82 -1.68
C PHE A 209 -30.49 -15.96 -2.58
N VAL A 210 -30.45 -15.74 -3.90
CA VAL A 210 -29.86 -16.68 -4.84
C VAL A 210 -28.35 -16.46 -4.88
N VAL A 211 -27.62 -17.46 -4.37
CA VAL A 211 -26.16 -17.46 -4.29
C VAL A 211 -25.57 -18.19 -5.50
N GLN A 212 -24.59 -17.57 -6.14
CA GLN A 212 -23.66 -18.23 -7.05
C GLN A 212 -22.38 -18.59 -6.30
N ASN A 213 -22.10 -19.89 -6.17
CA ASN A 213 -20.92 -20.39 -5.49
C ASN A 213 -19.78 -20.71 -6.48
N SER A 214 -18.57 -20.91 -5.94
CA SER A 214 -17.35 -21.22 -6.68
C SER A 214 -16.93 -22.69 -6.55
N TRP A 215 -17.87 -23.62 -6.32
CA TRP A 215 -17.59 -25.06 -6.19
C TRP A 215 -17.93 -25.87 -7.45
N GLY A 216 -18.22 -25.18 -8.56
CA GLY A 216 -18.49 -25.76 -9.87
C GLY A 216 -19.94 -26.19 -10.07
N ARG A 217 -20.25 -26.61 -11.31
CA ARG A 217 -21.62 -26.86 -11.79
C ARG A 217 -22.36 -28.02 -11.11
N ARG A 218 -21.67 -28.86 -10.33
CA ARG A 218 -22.27 -29.98 -9.61
C ARG A 218 -22.83 -29.59 -8.25
N TRP A 219 -22.54 -28.39 -7.78
CA TRP A 219 -23.03 -27.88 -6.51
C TRP A 219 -24.39 -27.19 -6.71
N GLY A 220 -25.37 -27.53 -5.88
CA GLY A 220 -26.74 -26.97 -5.97
C GLY A 220 -27.39 -27.16 -7.36
N ALA A 221 -28.19 -26.18 -7.76
CA ALA A 221 -28.81 -26.06 -9.07
C ALA A 221 -27.81 -25.56 -10.12
N GLY A 222 -26.86 -26.41 -10.52
CA GLY A 222 -25.93 -26.05 -11.59
C GLY A 222 -24.84 -25.06 -11.20
N GLY A 223 -24.59 -24.83 -9.90
CA GLY A 223 -23.68 -23.82 -9.35
C GLY A 223 -24.38 -22.79 -8.45
N PHE A 224 -25.70 -22.85 -8.33
CA PHE A 224 -26.53 -21.90 -7.61
C PHE A 224 -27.34 -22.57 -6.50
N ALA A 225 -27.64 -21.84 -5.43
CA ALA A 225 -28.58 -22.28 -4.39
C ALA A 225 -29.20 -21.07 -3.70
N VAL A 226 -30.31 -21.27 -3.01
CA VAL A 226 -31.00 -20.23 -2.23
C VAL A 226 -30.49 -20.28 -0.79
N LEU A 227 -29.97 -19.17 -0.31
CA LEU A 227 -29.61 -18.96 1.09
C LEU A 227 -30.80 -18.30 1.81
N PRO A 228 -31.45 -18.98 2.77
CA PRO A 228 -32.58 -18.40 3.52
C PRO A 228 -32.24 -17.05 4.17
N TYR A 229 -33.22 -16.14 4.23
CA TYR A 229 -32.99 -14.81 4.82
C TYR A 229 -32.58 -14.86 6.29
N GLU A 230 -33.13 -15.80 7.06
CA GLU A 230 -32.76 -16.03 8.46
C GLU A 230 -31.28 -16.41 8.61
N ASP A 231 -30.81 -17.37 7.79
CA ASP A 231 -29.41 -17.78 7.79
C ASP A 231 -28.50 -16.63 7.32
N TRP A 232 -28.91 -15.86 6.31
CA TRP A 232 -28.18 -14.67 5.88
C TRP A 232 -27.98 -13.66 7.02
N LEU A 233 -29.04 -13.31 7.75
CA LEU A 233 -28.98 -12.31 8.84
C LEU A 233 -28.09 -12.76 10.00
N GLU A 234 -27.94 -14.07 10.21
CA GLU A 234 -27.05 -14.63 11.23
C GLU A 234 -25.60 -14.78 10.79
N SER A 235 -25.37 -15.03 9.50
CA SER A 235 -24.05 -15.47 8.99
C SER A 235 -23.26 -14.40 8.23
N ALA A 236 -23.93 -13.45 7.59
CA ALA A 236 -23.30 -12.46 6.72
C ALA A 236 -22.59 -11.35 7.52
N TYR A 237 -21.44 -10.90 7.02
CA TYR A 237 -20.69 -9.80 7.65
C TYR A 237 -20.17 -8.74 6.67
N ASP A 238 -19.84 -9.07 5.40
CA ASP A 238 -19.57 -8.05 4.38
C ASP A 238 -20.43 -8.23 3.14
N ALA A 239 -20.89 -7.10 2.58
CA ALA A 239 -21.59 -7.03 1.32
C ALA A 239 -21.14 -5.78 0.56
N TRP A 240 -20.82 -5.97 -0.72
CA TRP A 240 -20.27 -4.93 -1.58
C TRP A 240 -20.92 -4.96 -2.95
N VAL A 241 -21.34 -3.78 -3.40
CA VAL A 241 -21.72 -3.58 -4.80
C VAL A 241 -20.56 -2.99 -5.57
N ALA A 242 -20.47 -3.37 -6.84
CA ALA A 242 -19.47 -2.86 -7.75
C ALA A 242 -20.12 -2.53 -9.09
N ARG A 243 -19.91 -1.30 -9.56
CA ARG A 243 -20.37 -0.84 -10.87
C ARG A 243 -19.17 -0.80 -11.82
N PRO A 244 -19.10 -1.69 -12.83
CA PRO A 244 -18.07 -1.63 -13.85
C PRO A 244 -17.96 -0.23 -14.49
N GLY A 245 -16.73 0.18 -14.80
CA GLY A 245 -16.44 1.47 -15.42
C GLY A 245 -16.66 1.45 -16.94
N VAL A 246 -16.69 2.64 -17.54
CA VAL A 246 -16.83 2.80 -18.99
C VAL A 246 -15.49 2.53 -19.68
N ARG A 247 -15.44 1.63 -20.67
CA ARG A 247 -14.22 1.17 -21.36
C ARG A 247 -13.35 2.29 -21.95
N SER A 248 -13.96 3.39 -22.38
CA SER A 248 -13.29 4.54 -23.02
C SER A 248 -12.88 5.63 -22.04
N ALA A 249 -13.40 5.60 -20.81
CA ALA A 249 -12.80 6.32 -19.69
C ALA A 249 -11.55 5.54 -19.32
N LYS A 250 -10.46 5.75 -20.08
CA LYS A 250 -9.08 5.46 -19.65
C LYS A 250 -9.02 5.77 -18.15
N LEU A 251 -8.37 4.93 -17.35
CA LEU A 251 -8.13 5.05 -15.91
C LEU A 251 -7.38 6.35 -15.51
N TYR A 252 -7.80 7.51 -16.02
CA TYR A 252 -7.38 8.87 -15.72
C TYR A 252 -7.77 9.28 -14.30
N VAL A 253 -8.66 8.54 -13.64
CA VAL A 253 -9.01 8.77 -12.23
C VAL A 253 -7.88 8.33 -11.29
N SER A 254 -6.92 7.49 -11.74
CA SER A 254 -5.69 7.25 -10.98
C SER A 254 -4.82 8.50 -10.78
N GLY A 255 -5.07 9.55 -11.59
CA GLY A 255 -4.43 10.85 -11.50
C GLY A 255 -5.36 12.01 -11.17
N TRP A 256 -6.67 11.83 -10.97
CA TRP A 256 -7.58 12.96 -10.73
C TRP A 256 -8.53 12.67 -9.58
N GLU A 257 -8.23 13.27 -8.42
CA GLU A 257 -9.12 13.35 -7.26
C GLU A 257 -9.13 14.79 -6.74
N GLY A 258 -10.26 15.47 -6.94
CA GLY A 258 -10.78 16.64 -6.20
C GLY A 258 -9.79 17.72 -5.74
N GLY A 259 -9.64 18.78 -6.52
CA GLY A 259 -9.14 20.05 -6.00
C GLY A 259 -10.13 20.63 -4.98
N GLN A 260 -9.74 20.75 -3.72
CA GLN A 260 -10.42 21.67 -2.82
C GLN A 260 -10.15 23.10 -3.27
N ARG A 261 -11.21 23.91 -3.39
CA ARG A 261 -11.09 25.36 -3.57
C ARG A 261 -10.49 25.97 -2.31
N GLY A 262 -9.20 26.30 -2.35
CA GLY A 262 -8.63 27.28 -1.43
C GLY A 262 -9.15 28.68 -1.78
N THR A 263 -9.41 29.51 -0.78
CA THR A 263 -9.96 30.87 -0.89
C THR A 263 -9.01 31.90 -1.52
N SER A 264 -7.87 31.48 -2.08
CA SER A 264 -6.85 32.35 -2.68
C SER A 264 -6.73 32.26 -4.21
N GLY A 265 -7.69 31.62 -4.90
CA GLY A 265 -7.80 31.72 -6.36
C GLY A 265 -6.69 31.07 -7.20
N GLN A 266 -5.69 30.42 -6.59
CA GLN A 266 -4.72 29.60 -7.32
C GLN A 266 -5.20 28.14 -7.42
N LEU A 267 -5.50 27.72 -8.65
CA LEU A 267 -5.81 26.34 -9.00
C LEU A 267 -4.52 25.51 -9.00
N LEU A 268 -4.11 24.96 -7.87
CA LEU A 268 -3.05 23.94 -7.83
C LEU A 268 -3.62 22.59 -8.24
N SER A 269 -3.84 22.41 -9.55
CA SER A 269 -4.17 21.11 -10.15
C SER A 269 -2.87 20.31 -10.35
N ALA A 270 -2.48 19.52 -9.36
CA ALA A 270 -1.49 18.46 -9.59
C ALA A 270 -2.24 17.13 -9.80
N PRO A 271 -2.19 16.52 -10.99
CA PRO A 271 -2.65 15.15 -11.12
C PRO A 271 -1.85 14.23 -10.18
N GLY A 272 -2.48 13.19 -9.65
CA GLY A 272 -1.83 12.13 -8.85
C GLY A 272 -0.60 11.53 -9.55
N PRO A 273 0.23 10.77 -8.82
CA PRO A 273 1.49 10.28 -9.35
C PRO A 273 1.27 9.35 -10.57
N ASP A 274 1.99 9.60 -11.66
CA ASP A 274 2.06 8.75 -12.85
C ASP A 274 2.91 7.53 -12.53
N ASN A 275 2.27 6.51 -11.96
CA ASN A 275 2.93 5.28 -11.56
C ASN A 275 3.65 4.59 -12.72
N ALA A 276 3.15 4.69 -13.96
CA ALA A 276 3.79 4.09 -15.14
C ALA A 276 5.12 4.77 -15.45
N ARG A 277 5.18 6.09 -15.35
CA ARG A 277 6.45 6.83 -15.48
C ARG A 277 7.38 6.54 -14.30
N LEU A 278 6.84 6.47 -13.08
CA LEU A 278 7.63 6.28 -11.87
C LEU A 278 8.26 4.88 -11.76
N THR A 279 7.80 3.86 -12.50
CA THR A 279 8.45 2.53 -12.52
C THR A 279 9.93 2.58 -12.89
N ARG A 280 10.36 3.61 -13.63
CA ARG A 280 11.74 3.82 -14.07
C ARG A 280 12.62 4.54 -13.04
N TYR A 281 12.03 5.11 -12.00
CA TYR A 281 12.73 6.02 -11.08
C TYR A 281 12.49 5.71 -9.61
N VAL A 282 11.51 4.87 -9.25
CA VAL A 282 11.16 4.58 -7.86
C VAL A 282 11.38 3.12 -7.53
N VAL A 283 12.04 2.87 -6.40
CA VAL A 283 12.17 1.55 -5.77
C VAL A 283 11.40 1.59 -4.46
N ASN A 284 10.32 0.83 -4.37
CA ASN A 284 9.51 0.73 -3.16
C ASN A 284 10.00 -0.40 -2.26
N LEU A 285 10.25 -0.08 -0.99
CA LEU A 285 10.72 -0.98 0.05
C LEU A 285 9.59 -1.27 1.04
N GLY A 286 9.30 -2.55 1.25
CA GLY A 286 8.29 -3.03 2.17
C GLY A 286 8.83 -3.25 3.60
N HIS A 287 7.99 -3.89 4.42
CA HIS A 287 8.36 -4.28 5.78
C HIS A 287 9.63 -5.14 5.79
N GLY A 288 10.56 -4.83 6.71
CA GLY A 288 11.83 -5.55 6.80
C GLY A 288 12.84 -5.20 5.69
N GLY A 289 12.61 -4.14 4.92
CA GLY A 289 13.58 -3.61 3.95
C GLY A 289 13.69 -4.41 2.65
N GLN A 290 12.77 -5.33 2.39
CA GLN A 290 12.67 -6.08 1.12
C GLN A 290 11.95 -5.24 0.05
N LEU A 291 11.99 -5.65 -1.22
CA LEU A 291 11.19 -4.98 -2.25
C LEU A 291 9.70 -5.14 -1.94
N SER A 292 8.94 -4.05 -2.00
CA SER A 292 7.50 -4.09 -1.69
C SER A 292 6.73 -4.83 -2.78
N THR A 293 5.98 -5.85 -2.38
CA THR A 293 5.03 -6.58 -3.25
C THR A 293 3.57 -6.25 -2.91
N THR A 294 3.34 -5.31 -1.99
CA THR A 294 2.01 -4.86 -1.54
C THR A 294 1.79 -3.37 -1.84
N GLY A 295 0.54 -2.93 -1.81
CA GLY A 295 0.18 -1.52 -2.00
C GLY A 295 -0.01 -1.10 -3.46
N ARG A 296 -0.04 0.21 -3.69
CA ARG A 296 -0.31 0.79 -5.02
C ARG A 296 0.88 0.68 -5.96
N PHE A 297 2.11 0.67 -5.45
CA PHE A 297 3.32 0.61 -6.26
C PHE A 297 4.21 -0.52 -5.77
N THR A 298 4.48 -1.52 -6.60
CA THR A 298 5.34 -2.64 -6.23
C THR A 298 6.70 -2.51 -6.89
N SER A 299 7.71 -3.14 -6.29
CA SER A 299 9.03 -3.26 -6.89
C SER A 299 9.48 -4.70 -7.04
N SER A 300 10.16 -4.97 -8.15
CA SER A 300 10.63 -6.31 -8.52
C SER A 300 12.08 -6.28 -8.98
N PRO A 301 12.83 -7.41 -8.91
CA PRO A 301 14.17 -7.49 -9.47
C PRO A 301 14.22 -7.16 -10.98
N ALA A 302 13.17 -7.50 -11.73
CA ALA A 302 13.05 -7.17 -13.14
C ALA A 302 12.94 -5.65 -13.35
N GLN A 303 12.13 -4.97 -12.53
CA GLN A 303 12.05 -3.51 -12.53
C GLN A 303 13.42 -2.88 -12.23
N LEU A 304 14.17 -3.39 -11.25
CA LEU A 304 15.50 -2.85 -10.95
C LEU A 304 16.44 -2.93 -12.17
N ALA A 305 16.37 -4.02 -12.94
CA ALA A 305 17.14 -4.16 -14.18
C ALA A 305 16.68 -3.16 -15.26
N GLN A 306 15.37 -2.90 -15.38
CA GLN A 306 14.85 -1.87 -16.28
C GLN A 306 15.31 -0.46 -15.88
N ILE A 307 15.33 -0.15 -14.58
CA ILE A 307 15.88 1.12 -14.06
C ILE A 307 17.35 1.27 -14.48
N MET A 308 18.17 0.22 -14.34
CA MET A 308 19.57 0.28 -14.77
C MET A 308 19.72 0.48 -16.29
N ALA A 309 18.87 -0.17 -17.09
CA ALA A 309 18.88 0.01 -18.54
C ALA A 309 18.54 1.45 -18.91
N HIS A 310 17.48 2.03 -18.33
CA HIS A 310 17.11 3.42 -18.55
C HIS A 310 18.16 4.41 -18.06
N LEU A 311 18.82 4.15 -16.94
CA LEU A 311 19.93 4.96 -16.43
C LEU A 311 21.09 4.98 -17.43
N ARG A 312 21.44 3.82 -18.00
CA ARG A 312 22.49 3.70 -19.02
C ARG A 312 22.11 4.47 -20.29
N ASP A 313 20.89 4.29 -20.78
CA ASP A 313 20.41 4.96 -21.99
C ASP A 313 20.38 6.49 -21.82
N PHE A 314 19.96 6.97 -20.65
CA PHE A 314 19.93 8.40 -20.32
C PHE A 314 21.34 9.04 -20.36
N HIS A 315 22.39 8.29 -20.02
CA HIS A 315 23.77 8.77 -20.02
C HIS A 315 24.60 8.28 -21.21
N ALA A 316 23.99 7.69 -22.25
CA ALA A 316 24.72 7.08 -23.36
C ALA A 316 25.67 8.07 -24.07
N ALA A 317 25.31 9.35 -24.13
CA ALA A 317 26.11 10.42 -24.74
C ALA A 317 27.06 11.13 -23.75
N SER A 318 27.04 10.75 -22.47
CA SER A 318 27.80 11.42 -21.42
C SER A 318 29.05 10.61 -21.02
N PRO A 319 30.20 11.25 -20.76
CA PRO A 319 31.39 10.55 -20.25
C PRO A 319 31.23 10.07 -18.79
N GLN A 320 30.17 10.52 -18.12
CA GLN A 320 29.87 10.23 -16.73
C GLN A 320 28.38 9.90 -16.60
N ALA A 321 28.06 8.95 -15.72
CA ALA A 321 26.70 8.60 -15.37
C ALA A 321 26.42 9.10 -13.95
N ASP A 322 25.74 10.25 -13.83
CA ASP A 322 25.39 10.86 -12.55
C ASP A 322 24.04 10.31 -12.05
N VAL A 323 24.05 9.64 -10.90
CA VAL A 323 22.84 9.04 -10.30
C VAL A 323 22.67 9.52 -8.87
N VAL A 324 21.43 9.88 -8.50
CA VAL A 324 21.07 10.23 -7.12
C VAL A 324 20.16 9.19 -6.51
N LEU A 325 20.55 8.63 -5.37
CA LEU A 325 19.65 7.85 -4.50
C LEU A 325 18.99 8.82 -3.53
N TYR A 326 17.69 9.06 -3.74
CA TYR A 326 16.90 9.93 -2.88
C TYR A 326 16.02 9.09 -1.95
N ALA A 327 16.25 9.17 -0.64
CA ALA A 327 15.40 8.53 0.36
C ALA A 327 14.53 9.57 1.05
N HIS A 328 13.21 9.43 0.94
CA HIS A 328 12.26 10.37 1.58
C HIS A 328 12.16 10.16 3.10
N GLY A 329 11.41 11.05 3.76
CA GLY A 329 11.21 11.04 5.22
C GLY A 329 10.34 9.88 5.74
N GLY A 330 10.32 9.74 7.07
CA GLY A 330 9.35 8.87 7.75
C GLY A 330 7.97 9.53 7.79
N LEU A 331 6.91 8.76 8.08
CA LEU A 331 5.53 9.25 8.21
C LEU A 331 4.91 9.77 6.90
N VAL A 332 5.53 9.44 5.77
CA VAL A 332 4.99 9.74 4.44
C VAL A 332 4.29 8.49 3.93
N SER A 333 3.04 8.65 3.49
CA SER A 333 2.29 7.59 2.80
C SER A 333 3.02 7.14 1.54
N GLU A 334 2.78 5.91 1.09
CA GLU A 334 3.29 5.45 -0.22
C GLU A 334 2.96 6.49 -1.32
N ARG A 335 1.74 7.04 -1.30
CA ARG A 335 1.31 8.12 -2.20
C ARG A 335 2.13 9.39 -2.04
N GLY A 336 2.39 9.85 -0.81
CA GLY A 336 3.19 11.05 -0.54
C GLY A 336 4.64 10.91 -1.03
N GLY A 337 5.20 9.70 -0.89
CA GLY A 337 6.54 9.36 -1.40
C GLY A 337 6.59 9.46 -2.93
N LEU A 338 5.61 8.86 -3.61
CA LEU A 338 5.47 8.91 -5.08
C LEU A 338 5.23 10.34 -5.60
N ILE A 339 4.40 11.13 -4.92
CA ILE A 339 4.19 12.55 -5.27
C ILE A 339 5.50 13.33 -5.16
N THR A 340 6.27 13.11 -4.10
CA THR A 340 7.57 13.76 -3.91
C THR A 340 8.55 13.37 -5.02
N ALA A 341 8.61 12.08 -5.37
CA ALA A 341 9.42 11.60 -6.48
C ALA A 341 9.05 12.29 -7.80
N GLN A 342 7.75 12.36 -8.12
CA GLN A 342 7.25 13.01 -9.34
C GLN A 342 7.56 14.51 -9.38
N LYS A 343 7.40 15.22 -8.26
CA LYS A 343 7.66 16.67 -8.18
C LYS A 343 9.11 17.00 -8.54
N HIS A 344 10.07 16.21 -8.06
CA HIS A 344 11.50 16.48 -8.29
C HIS A 344 12.06 15.81 -9.55
N LEU A 345 11.33 14.86 -10.16
CA LEU A 345 11.81 14.04 -11.28
C LEU A 345 12.37 14.89 -12.44
N ASN A 346 11.57 15.82 -12.97
CA ASN A 346 11.99 16.66 -14.09
C ASN A 346 13.17 17.55 -13.73
N TRP A 347 13.24 18.03 -12.48
CA TRP A 347 14.33 18.87 -12.04
C TRP A 347 15.67 18.12 -12.07
N TRP A 348 15.71 16.87 -11.58
CA TRP A 348 16.91 16.04 -11.66
C TRP A 348 17.33 15.73 -13.09
N LEU A 349 16.37 15.28 -13.93
CA LEU A 349 16.64 14.92 -15.33
C LEU A 349 17.14 16.12 -16.14
N ASN A 350 16.55 17.30 -15.95
CA ASN A 350 17.00 18.52 -16.64
C ASN A 350 18.41 18.97 -16.22
N ASN A 351 18.89 18.54 -15.05
CA ASN A 351 20.25 18.78 -14.58
C ASN A 351 21.22 17.62 -14.91
N GLY A 352 20.81 16.68 -15.77
CA GLY A 352 21.66 15.57 -16.19
C GLY A 352 21.94 14.54 -15.08
N VAL A 353 21.10 14.50 -14.04
CA VAL A 353 21.23 13.53 -12.94
C VAL A 353 20.03 12.58 -12.98
N TYR A 354 20.28 11.28 -12.99
CA TYR A 354 19.21 10.28 -12.97
C TYR A 354 18.74 10.00 -11.53
N PRO A 355 17.48 10.29 -11.16
CA PRO A 355 16.99 10.03 -9.81
C PRO A 355 16.49 8.59 -9.65
N VAL A 356 16.97 7.93 -8.59
CA VAL A 356 16.39 6.69 -8.07
C VAL A 356 15.86 6.99 -6.67
N THR A 357 14.55 7.17 -6.55
CA THR A 357 13.88 7.42 -5.28
C THR A 357 13.60 6.10 -4.56
N LEU A 358 14.11 5.96 -3.34
CA LEU A 358 13.76 4.91 -2.42
C LEU A 358 12.49 5.33 -1.68
N ALA A 359 11.36 4.75 -2.09
CA ALA A 359 10.10 4.86 -1.39
C ALA A 359 9.98 3.74 -0.34
N TRP A 360 9.36 3.99 0.80
CA TRP A 360 9.03 2.92 1.73
C TRP A 360 7.66 3.08 2.37
N GLN A 361 7.06 1.96 2.76
CA GLN A 361 5.84 1.99 3.56
C GLN A 361 6.20 2.29 5.01
N SER A 362 5.92 3.50 5.46
CA SER A 362 5.72 3.77 6.89
C SER A 362 4.27 3.36 7.25
N GLY A 363 3.94 2.07 7.13
CA GLY A 363 2.61 1.55 7.50
C GLY A 363 2.10 2.05 8.89
N PRO A 364 2.97 2.26 9.90
CA PRO A 364 2.55 2.83 11.18
C PRO A 364 2.41 4.37 11.22
N GLY A 365 2.88 5.09 10.20
CA GLY A 365 2.96 6.56 10.20
C GLY A 365 1.66 7.26 9.86
N GLU A 366 0.86 6.69 8.97
CA GLU A 366 -0.52 7.14 8.73
C GLU A 366 -1.37 6.92 9.99
N THR A 367 -1.19 5.77 10.66
CA THR A 367 -1.82 5.45 11.94
C THR A 367 -1.41 6.45 13.02
N LEU A 368 -0.17 6.95 13.00
CA LEU A 368 0.27 7.96 13.96
C LEU A 368 -0.45 9.29 13.77
N CYS A 369 -0.45 9.86 12.55
CA CYS A 369 -1.13 11.13 12.31
C CYS A 369 -2.64 11.00 12.52
N ALA A 370 -3.23 9.86 12.16
CA ALA A 370 -4.63 9.56 12.41
C ALA A 370 -4.95 9.39 13.90
N GLN A 371 -4.14 8.63 14.65
CA GLN A 371 -4.31 8.47 16.11
C GLN A 371 -4.09 9.77 16.87
N LEU A 372 -3.10 10.57 16.45
CA LEU A 372 -2.91 11.92 16.96
C LEU A 372 -4.17 12.74 16.68
N ALA A 373 -4.60 12.86 15.41
CA ALA A 373 -5.79 13.61 15.03
C ALA A 373 -7.06 13.16 15.77
N GLU A 374 -7.27 11.85 15.97
CA GLU A 374 -8.40 11.29 16.73
C GLU A 374 -8.31 11.60 18.24
N THR A 375 -7.12 11.42 18.84
CA THR A 375 -6.87 11.75 20.24
C THR A 375 -7.06 13.26 20.49
N PHE A 376 -6.72 14.07 19.49
CA PHE A 376 -6.87 15.53 19.51
C PHE A 376 -8.32 15.98 19.27
N ALA A 377 -9.04 15.37 18.32
CA ALA A 377 -10.45 15.67 18.04
C ALA A 377 -11.38 15.30 19.22
N GLY A 378 -11.09 14.21 19.93
CA GLY A 378 -11.86 13.80 21.11
C GLY A 378 -11.63 14.65 22.37
N LYS A 379 -10.65 15.58 22.36
CA LYS A 379 -10.24 16.36 23.54
C LYS A 379 -10.31 17.88 23.37
N LEU A 380 -10.74 18.37 22.20
CA LEU A 380 -10.92 19.81 21.96
C LEU A 380 -12.25 20.30 22.57
N PRO A 381 -12.24 21.29 23.48
CA PRO A 381 -13.47 21.95 23.93
C PRO A 381 -14.13 22.71 22.78
N ALA A 382 -15.46 22.78 22.77
CA ALA A 382 -16.20 23.65 21.86
C ALA A 382 -15.95 25.13 22.23
N GLY A 383 -14.91 25.73 21.65
CA GLY A 383 -14.49 27.11 21.88
C GLY A 383 -12.96 27.19 22.00
N GLY A 384 -12.33 27.96 21.11
CA GLY A 384 -10.87 27.99 20.91
C GLY A 384 -10.01 28.20 22.16
N LEU A 385 -8.73 27.79 22.07
CA LEU A 385 -7.79 27.70 23.18
C LEU A 385 -6.93 28.98 23.35
N GLY A 386 -6.69 29.38 24.61
CA GLY A 386 -5.67 30.36 24.99
C GLY A 386 -4.28 29.75 25.17
N PHE A 387 -3.24 30.58 25.07
CA PHE A 387 -1.81 30.22 25.05
C PHE A 387 -1.34 29.25 26.16
N ASP A 388 -1.89 29.35 27.37
CA ASP A 388 -1.42 28.58 28.55
C ASP A 388 -1.94 27.12 28.59
N LEU A 389 -3.05 26.84 27.88
CA LEU A 389 -3.62 25.49 27.77
C LEU A 389 -2.93 24.64 26.69
N VAL A 390 -2.33 25.28 25.69
CA VAL A 390 -1.62 24.61 24.58
C VAL A 390 -0.37 23.88 25.12
N GLU A 391 0.38 24.51 26.03
CA GLU A 391 1.60 23.93 26.58
C GLU A 391 1.32 22.75 27.54
N GLN A 392 0.16 22.75 28.22
CA GLN A 392 -0.28 21.62 29.05
C GLN A 392 -0.79 20.45 28.19
N PHE A 393 -1.42 20.77 27.05
CA PHE A 393 -1.89 19.79 26.09
C PHE A 393 -0.76 19.09 25.35
N ASP A 394 0.27 19.82 24.92
CA ASP A 394 1.51 19.27 24.35
C ASP A 394 2.17 18.29 25.33
N ARG A 395 2.28 18.65 26.61
CA ARG A 395 2.83 17.79 27.68
C ARG A 395 2.02 16.50 27.89
N LEU A 396 0.69 16.58 27.76
CA LEU A 396 -0.20 15.42 27.92
C LEU A 396 -0.11 14.45 26.73
N VAL A 397 0.12 14.98 25.52
CA VAL A 397 0.31 14.19 24.29
C VAL A 397 1.68 13.54 24.27
N GLU A 398 2.73 14.28 24.65
CA GLU A 398 4.10 13.76 24.84
C GLU A 398 4.11 12.57 25.83
N GLY A 399 3.27 12.63 26.87
CA GLY A 399 3.12 11.55 27.85
C GLY A 399 2.32 10.32 27.37
N ALA A 400 1.20 10.53 26.65
CA ALA A 400 0.29 9.45 26.24
C ALA A 400 0.70 8.77 24.92
N ALA A 401 1.25 9.50 23.96
CA ALA A 401 1.64 8.98 22.65
C ALA A 401 3.04 8.33 22.64
N GLY A 402 3.89 8.65 23.62
CA GLY A 402 5.32 8.31 23.60
C GLY A 402 5.68 6.82 23.50
N ARG A 403 4.85 5.91 24.02
CA ARG A 403 5.14 4.45 23.98
C ARG A 403 4.79 3.80 22.63
N SER A 404 3.62 4.11 22.08
CA SER A 404 3.21 3.61 20.75
C SER A 404 4.07 4.24 19.66
N LEU A 405 4.31 5.55 19.72
CA LEU A 405 5.25 6.29 18.87
C LEU A 405 6.63 5.65 18.85
N ARG A 406 7.20 5.38 20.03
CA ARG A 406 8.53 4.79 20.15
C ARG A 406 8.61 3.42 19.49
N TRP A 407 7.62 2.55 19.72
CA TRP A 407 7.60 1.23 19.10
C TRP A 407 7.54 1.32 17.57
N MET A 408 6.67 2.18 17.04
CA MET A 408 6.51 2.41 15.60
C MET A 408 7.79 2.98 14.96
N TRP A 409 8.40 3.98 15.61
CA TRP A 409 9.63 4.60 15.18
C TRP A 409 10.80 3.61 15.15
N GLU A 410 10.91 2.74 16.17
CA GLU A 410 11.92 1.68 16.19
C GLU A 410 11.66 0.60 15.12
N GLN A 411 10.40 0.28 14.80
CA GLN A 411 10.10 -0.60 13.65
C GLN A 411 10.55 -0.01 12.32
N MET A 412 10.35 1.30 12.12
CA MET A 412 10.84 2.00 10.93
C MET A 412 12.37 1.96 10.83
N LYS A 413 13.09 2.26 11.93
CA LYS A 413 14.56 2.15 11.98
C LYS A 413 15.05 0.73 11.68
N ARG A 414 14.38 -0.30 12.22
CA ARG A 414 14.69 -1.71 11.94
C ARG A 414 14.55 -2.02 10.45
N SER A 415 13.46 -1.59 9.83
CA SER A 415 13.23 -1.82 8.39
C SER A 415 14.26 -1.10 7.51
N ALA A 416 14.62 0.14 7.87
CA ALA A 416 15.64 0.91 7.20
C ALA A 416 17.02 0.22 7.24
N ARG A 417 17.42 -0.31 8.42
CA ARG A 417 18.66 -1.08 8.56
C ARG A 417 18.60 -2.41 7.81
N ALA A 418 17.46 -3.09 7.86
CA ALA A 418 17.28 -4.38 7.20
C ALA A 418 17.41 -4.29 5.68
N ALA A 419 17.09 -3.14 5.07
CA ALA A 419 17.23 -2.92 3.63
C ALA A 419 18.67 -3.02 3.10
N GLY A 420 19.67 -2.75 3.95
CA GLY A 420 21.10 -2.87 3.62
C GLY A 420 21.76 -4.18 4.09
N ALA A 421 20.98 -5.10 4.69
CA ALA A 421 21.52 -6.34 5.21
C ALA A 421 22.13 -7.23 4.09
N PRO A 422 23.09 -8.11 4.41
CA PRO A 422 23.60 -9.09 3.45
C PRO A 422 22.48 -9.99 2.93
N CYS A 423 22.55 -10.36 1.66
CA CYS A 423 21.69 -11.42 1.12
C CYS A 423 22.04 -12.73 1.83
N ARG A 424 21.07 -13.32 2.54
CA ARG A 424 21.18 -14.68 3.07
C ARG A 424 20.84 -15.68 1.96
N GLN A 425 21.33 -16.91 2.08
CA GLN A 425 20.86 -17.99 1.19
C GLN A 425 19.36 -18.20 1.41
N GLY A 426 18.56 -17.97 0.36
CA GLY A 426 17.10 -17.99 0.39
C GLY A 426 16.52 -17.54 -0.95
N PRO A 427 15.18 -17.57 -1.12
CA PRO A 427 14.52 -17.12 -2.34
C PRO A 427 14.88 -15.64 -2.64
N PRO A 428 15.05 -15.24 -3.91
CA PRO A 428 15.39 -13.86 -4.30
C PRO A 428 14.42 -12.80 -3.73
N GLU A 429 13.17 -13.20 -3.51
CA GLU A 429 12.09 -12.37 -2.95
C GLU A 429 12.32 -11.96 -1.50
N THR A 430 13.14 -12.71 -0.76
CA THR A 430 13.49 -12.42 0.65
C THR A 430 14.73 -11.55 0.79
N ALA A 431 15.40 -11.23 -0.32
CA ALA A 431 16.62 -10.46 -0.30
C ALA A 431 16.34 -8.98 0.03
N PRO A 432 17.21 -8.33 0.82
CA PRO A 432 17.07 -6.91 1.13
C PRO A 432 17.06 -6.06 -0.14
N GLY A 433 16.00 -5.25 -0.31
CA GLY A 433 15.75 -4.50 -1.54
C GLY A 433 16.81 -3.45 -1.81
N GLY A 434 17.34 -2.81 -0.76
CA GLY A 434 18.48 -1.90 -0.88
C GLY A 434 19.74 -2.61 -1.36
N THR A 435 20.05 -3.78 -0.82
CA THR A 435 21.17 -4.61 -1.29
C THR A 435 21.00 -5.05 -2.75
N LEU A 436 19.79 -5.45 -3.18
CA LEU A 436 19.51 -5.80 -4.57
C LEU A 436 19.76 -4.61 -5.51
N LEU A 437 19.31 -3.41 -5.14
CA LEU A 437 19.57 -2.19 -5.91
C LEU A 437 21.08 -1.91 -6.03
N LEU A 438 21.81 -2.00 -4.92
CA LEU A 438 23.26 -1.78 -4.91
C LEU A 438 24.01 -2.82 -5.75
N GLN A 439 23.57 -4.08 -5.76
CA GLN A 439 24.15 -5.11 -6.63
C GLN A 439 23.95 -4.79 -8.11
N GLN A 440 22.77 -4.29 -8.49
CA GLN A 440 22.50 -3.86 -9.86
C GLN A 440 23.36 -2.64 -10.26
N LEU A 441 23.50 -1.66 -9.35
CA LEU A 441 24.39 -0.51 -9.56
C LEU A 441 25.87 -0.93 -9.69
N ALA A 442 26.33 -1.89 -8.89
CA ALA A 442 27.70 -2.40 -8.97
C ALA A 442 27.97 -3.12 -10.30
N ARG A 443 27.00 -3.90 -10.81
CA ARG A 443 27.07 -4.52 -12.14
C ARG A 443 27.12 -3.47 -13.25
N LEU A 444 26.25 -2.46 -13.17
CA LEU A 444 26.23 -1.35 -14.11
C LEU A 444 27.56 -0.57 -14.08
N GLN A 445 28.13 -0.29 -12.91
CA GLN A 445 29.45 0.36 -12.78
C GLN A 445 30.55 -0.44 -13.50
N ALA A 446 30.55 -1.75 -13.36
CA ALA A 446 31.52 -2.62 -14.04
C ALA A 446 31.33 -2.60 -15.56
N GLN A 447 30.08 -2.67 -16.04
CA GLN A 447 29.74 -2.59 -17.47
C GLN A 447 30.15 -1.25 -18.09
N LEU A 448 29.77 -0.13 -17.47
CA LEU A 448 30.11 1.22 -17.94
C LEU A 448 31.63 1.40 -18.06
N ARG A 449 32.39 0.94 -17.06
CA ARG A 449 33.86 0.98 -17.11
C ARG A 449 34.45 0.11 -18.21
N ALA A 450 33.94 -1.10 -18.40
CA ALA A 450 34.49 -2.06 -19.36
C ALA A 450 34.16 -1.70 -20.82
N GLU A 451 32.93 -1.24 -21.09
CA GLU A 451 32.42 -1.02 -22.45
C GLU A 451 32.74 0.38 -22.97
N THR A 452 32.65 1.40 -22.13
CA THR A 452 32.69 2.81 -22.55
C THR A 452 33.72 3.66 -21.80
N GLY A 453 34.35 3.11 -20.77
CA GLY A 453 35.21 3.86 -19.85
C GLY A 453 34.47 4.89 -18.99
N GLN A 454 33.13 4.93 -19.04
CA GLN A 454 32.33 5.90 -18.30
C GLN A 454 32.45 5.69 -16.79
N ARG A 455 32.47 6.80 -16.04
CA ARG A 455 32.48 6.78 -14.57
C ARG A 455 31.06 6.95 -14.02
N LEU A 456 30.61 5.98 -13.23
CA LEU A 456 29.40 6.11 -12.41
C LEU A 456 29.69 7.02 -11.21
N ARG A 457 28.89 8.08 -11.06
CA ARG A 457 28.97 9.05 -9.95
C ARG A 457 27.69 8.98 -9.12
N LEU A 458 27.83 8.46 -7.91
CA LEU A 458 26.70 8.21 -7.02
C LEU A 458 26.54 9.37 -6.02
N HIS A 459 25.32 9.89 -5.91
CA HIS A 459 24.94 10.94 -4.97
C HIS A 459 23.87 10.40 -4.02
N LEU A 460 23.98 10.65 -2.72
CA LEU A 460 23.04 10.18 -1.71
C LEU A 460 22.33 11.37 -1.07
N VAL A 461 21.00 11.36 -1.04
CA VAL A 461 20.20 12.42 -0.40
C VAL A 461 19.14 11.78 0.50
N GLY A 462 19.27 11.96 1.81
CA GLY A 462 18.35 11.40 2.80
C GLY A 462 17.61 12.49 3.54
N HIS A 463 16.28 12.53 3.41
CA HIS A 463 15.43 13.43 4.18
C HIS A 463 14.87 12.72 5.41
N SER A 464 14.90 13.34 6.59
CA SER A 464 14.33 12.78 7.84
C SER A 464 14.79 11.34 8.08
N ALA A 465 13.87 10.38 8.21
CA ALA A 465 14.20 8.97 8.40
C ALA A 465 14.97 8.35 7.22
N GLY A 466 14.89 8.91 6.01
CA GLY A 466 15.67 8.47 4.85
C GLY A 466 17.18 8.56 5.09
N SER A 467 17.63 9.41 6.02
CA SER A 467 19.03 9.43 6.47
C SER A 467 19.45 8.11 7.11
N ILE A 468 18.54 7.46 7.84
CA ILE A 468 18.74 6.14 8.48
C ILE A 468 18.84 5.04 7.43
N LEU A 469 18.02 5.10 6.37
CA LEU A 469 18.12 4.17 5.24
C LEU A 469 19.52 4.21 4.63
N LEU A 470 19.91 5.41 4.19
CA LEU A 470 21.13 5.60 3.42
C LEU A 470 22.35 5.31 4.28
N GLY A 471 22.32 5.67 5.57
CA GLY A 471 23.35 5.26 6.54
C GLY A 471 23.45 3.73 6.65
N GLY A 472 22.33 3.01 6.70
CA GLY A 472 22.30 1.55 6.72
C GLY A 472 22.81 0.88 5.44
N LEU A 473 22.81 1.58 4.30
CA LEU A 473 23.31 1.09 3.02
C LEU A 473 24.84 1.22 2.88
N LEU A 474 25.49 2.11 3.62
CA LEU A 474 26.93 2.41 3.46
C LEU A 474 27.85 1.19 3.65
N PRO A 475 27.66 0.30 4.66
CA PRO A 475 28.47 -0.90 4.78
C PRO A 475 28.39 -1.78 3.53
N ARG A 476 27.18 -1.95 2.99
CA ARG A 476 26.93 -2.74 1.78
C ARG A 476 27.56 -2.10 0.54
N MET A 477 27.53 -0.78 0.44
CA MET A 477 28.21 -0.04 -0.63
C MET A 477 29.72 -0.29 -0.60
N GLN A 478 30.34 -0.24 0.59
CA GLN A 478 31.77 -0.51 0.76
C GLN A 478 32.12 -1.94 0.33
N GLU A 479 31.34 -2.94 0.77
CA GLU A 479 31.53 -4.35 0.38
C GLU A 479 31.44 -4.56 -1.15
N LEU A 480 30.56 -3.82 -1.82
CA LEU A 480 30.35 -3.91 -3.27
C LEU A 480 31.28 -2.99 -4.09
N GLY A 481 32.20 -2.26 -3.43
CA GLY A 481 33.12 -1.35 -4.12
C GLY A 481 32.45 -0.12 -4.75
N LEU A 482 31.27 0.28 -4.25
CA LEU A 482 30.57 1.50 -4.64
C LEU A 482 31.01 2.66 -3.76
N ARG A 483 31.24 3.84 -4.35
CA ARG A 483 31.57 5.08 -3.64
C ARG A 483 30.61 6.20 -4.00
N ALA A 484 30.23 7.00 -3.02
CA ALA A 484 29.39 8.19 -3.19
C ALA A 484 30.26 9.45 -3.33
N GLU A 485 30.02 10.22 -4.38
CA GLU A 485 30.64 11.53 -4.61
C GLU A 485 30.14 12.60 -3.64
N SER A 486 28.89 12.48 -3.22
CA SER A 486 28.33 13.31 -2.16
C SER A 486 27.22 12.60 -1.41
N MET A 487 27.09 12.92 -0.13
CA MET A 487 25.99 12.50 0.73
C MET A 487 25.46 13.71 1.48
N GLN A 488 24.14 13.90 1.42
CA GLN A 488 23.46 15.06 1.98
C GLN A 488 22.30 14.57 2.85
N PHE A 489 22.26 15.05 4.08
CA PHE A 489 21.14 14.80 4.99
C PHE A 489 20.33 16.06 5.20
N LEU A 490 19.02 15.95 4.99
CA LEU A 490 18.04 17.00 5.16
C LEU A 490 17.21 16.67 6.41
N ALA A 491 17.33 17.47 7.47
CA ALA A 491 16.68 17.28 8.76
C ALA A 491 16.78 15.82 9.27
N PRO A 492 18.00 15.25 9.44
CA PRO A 492 18.18 13.81 9.67
C PRO A 492 17.55 13.35 10.97
N ALA A 493 16.67 12.35 10.90
CA ALA A 493 16.04 11.74 12.08
C ALA A 493 16.93 10.67 12.77
N MET A 494 18.25 10.75 12.57
CA MET A 494 19.26 9.82 13.05
C MET A 494 19.90 10.35 14.34
N THR A 495 20.06 9.48 15.34
CA THR A 495 20.77 9.86 16.58
C THR A 495 22.27 9.97 16.34
N LEU A 496 22.97 10.76 17.16
CA LEU A 496 24.43 10.85 17.12
C LEU A 496 25.12 9.49 17.26
N ALA A 497 24.65 8.66 18.19
CA ALA A 497 25.19 7.32 18.40
C ALA A 497 25.06 6.45 17.14
N GLU A 498 23.91 6.52 16.46
CA GLU A 498 23.71 5.80 15.20
C GLU A 498 24.60 6.36 14.10
N PHE A 499 24.70 7.68 13.97
CA PHE A 499 25.58 8.34 13.01
C PHE A 499 27.05 7.91 13.18
N GLY A 500 27.55 7.94 14.42
CA GLY A 500 28.90 7.48 14.77
C GLY A 500 29.13 6.01 14.41
N ARG A 501 28.09 5.19 14.49
CA ARG A 501 28.15 3.76 14.20
C ARG A 501 28.11 3.43 12.71
N VAL A 502 27.20 4.05 11.94
CA VAL A 502 26.91 3.63 10.55
C VAL A 502 27.35 4.61 9.48
N VAL A 503 27.62 5.87 9.79
CA VAL A 503 28.03 6.87 8.79
C VAL A 503 29.48 7.28 8.98
N LEU A 504 29.87 7.63 10.21
CA LEU A 504 31.20 8.17 10.50
C LEU A 504 32.36 7.29 9.97
N PRO A 505 32.35 5.94 10.08
CA PRO A 505 33.43 5.09 9.56
C PRO A 505 33.66 5.24 8.05
N HIS A 506 32.63 5.67 7.31
CA HIS A 506 32.67 5.85 5.87
C HIS A 506 33.13 7.25 5.43
N LEU A 507 33.22 8.20 6.38
CA LEU A 507 33.67 9.57 6.17
C LEU A 507 35.14 9.79 6.55
N VAL A 508 35.63 9.02 7.53
CA VAL A 508 36.96 9.18 8.14
C VAL A 508 37.96 8.16 7.58
N GLY A 509 39.26 8.41 7.80
CA GLY A 509 40.35 7.55 7.30
C GLY A 509 40.96 8.04 5.98
N PRO A 510 41.92 7.29 5.38
CA PRO A 510 42.54 7.63 4.10
C PRO A 510 41.52 7.76 2.97
N PRO A 511 41.72 8.65 1.98
CA PRO A 511 40.79 8.82 0.85
C PRO A 511 40.46 7.52 0.09
N ALA A 512 41.37 6.54 0.09
CA ALA A 512 41.18 5.24 -0.53
C ALA A 512 40.19 4.32 0.22
N THR A 513 39.97 4.53 1.51
CA THR A 513 39.07 3.69 2.33
C THR A 513 37.71 4.33 2.55
N ARG A 514 37.54 5.62 2.22
CA ARG A 514 36.26 6.34 2.36
C ARG A 514 35.25 5.86 1.32
N THR A 515 34.04 5.57 1.78
CA THR A 515 32.90 5.28 0.90
C THR A 515 32.24 6.56 0.42
N VAL A 516 32.33 7.65 1.20
CA VAL A 516 31.70 8.94 0.88
C VAL A 516 32.77 10.04 0.78
N HIS A 517 32.78 10.75 -0.34
CA HIS A 517 33.78 11.81 -0.59
C HIS A 517 33.42 13.15 0.04
N ARG A 518 32.15 13.56 -0.06
CA ARG A 518 31.64 14.84 0.46
C ARG A 518 30.40 14.61 1.30
N PHE A 519 30.33 15.21 2.48
CA PHE A 519 29.20 15.07 3.38
C PHE A 519 28.67 16.44 3.80
N ALA A 520 27.35 16.62 3.79
CA ALA A 520 26.68 17.82 4.27
C ALA A 520 25.42 17.45 5.07
N VAL A 521 25.15 18.22 6.12
CA VAL A 521 23.92 18.14 6.91
C VAL A 521 23.26 19.50 6.89
N PHE A 522 21.96 19.48 6.63
CA PHE A 522 21.05 20.61 6.70
C PHE A 522 20.08 20.30 7.83
N SER A 523 20.10 21.11 8.89
CA SER A 523 19.21 20.97 10.05
C SER A 523 18.68 22.34 10.44
N MET A 524 17.59 22.34 11.21
CA MET A 524 17.03 23.54 11.83
C MET A 524 17.80 23.88 13.11
N THR A 525 17.74 25.14 13.53
CA THR A 525 18.21 25.53 14.86
C THR A 525 17.19 25.12 15.91
N ASP A 526 17.61 24.98 17.18
CA ASP A 526 16.68 24.66 18.28
C ASP A 526 15.56 25.70 18.43
N ALA A 527 15.84 26.97 18.11
CA ALA A 527 14.83 28.02 18.09
C ALA A 527 13.81 27.81 16.96
N ASP A 528 14.28 27.53 15.74
CA ASP A 528 13.39 27.26 14.60
C ASP A 528 12.57 25.97 14.82
N GLU A 529 13.14 24.94 15.47
CA GLU A 529 12.39 23.72 15.79
C GLU A 529 11.30 23.94 16.84
N GLN A 530 11.47 24.91 17.75
CA GLN A 530 10.47 25.25 18.76
C GLN A 530 9.38 26.19 18.24
N ASP A 531 9.66 26.90 17.15
CA ASP A 531 8.74 27.82 16.46
C ASP A 531 8.05 27.18 15.23
N ASP A 532 8.32 25.90 14.97
CA ASP A 532 7.71 25.12 13.88
C ASP A 532 6.28 24.65 14.23
N THR A 533 5.48 24.29 13.25
CA THR A 533 4.11 23.79 13.46
C THR A 533 3.80 22.57 12.62
N VAL A 534 3.27 21.51 13.25
CA VAL A 534 2.84 20.30 12.55
C VAL A 534 1.33 20.37 12.35
N GLY A 535 0.91 20.66 11.10
CA GLY A 535 -0.50 20.70 10.70
C GLY A 535 -1.06 19.34 10.27
N ALA A 536 -2.34 19.10 10.57
CA ALA A 536 -3.14 18.00 10.04
C ALA A 536 -4.48 18.55 9.50
N GLY A 537 -4.54 18.86 8.20
CA GLY A 537 -5.70 19.51 7.59
C GLY A 537 -5.85 20.97 8.06
N ASN A 538 -7.04 21.35 8.55
CA ASN A 538 -7.31 22.70 9.07
C ASN A 538 -6.97 22.86 10.57
N ILE A 539 -6.29 21.89 11.17
CA ILE A 539 -5.94 21.88 12.59
C ILE A 539 -4.42 21.91 12.70
N THR A 540 -3.88 22.73 13.61
CA THR A 540 -2.47 22.77 13.98
C THR A 540 -2.31 22.10 15.36
N PRO A 541 -2.25 20.76 15.42
CA PRO A 541 -2.27 20.02 16.68
C PRO A 541 -0.98 20.12 17.50
N TYR A 542 0.15 20.50 16.90
CA TYR A 542 1.44 20.59 17.61
C TYR A 542 2.25 21.79 17.10
N HIS A 543 2.79 22.56 18.04
CA HIS A 543 3.44 23.86 17.77
C HIS A 543 4.97 23.79 17.97
N LYS A 544 5.56 22.64 17.65
CA LYS A 544 7.02 22.44 17.51
C LYS A 544 7.29 21.46 16.37
N SER A 545 8.55 21.28 16.00
CA SER A 545 8.92 20.36 14.93
C SER A 545 8.62 18.91 15.32
N LEU A 546 8.25 18.10 14.34
CA LEU A 546 8.01 16.67 14.57
C LEU A 546 9.26 15.93 15.05
N LEU A 547 10.45 16.40 14.67
CA LEU A 547 11.72 15.90 15.17
C LEU A 547 11.91 16.19 16.66
N TYR A 548 11.43 17.34 17.14
CA TYR A 548 11.41 17.72 18.55
C TYR A 548 10.55 16.77 19.38
N LEU A 549 9.35 16.43 18.89
CA LEU A 549 8.44 15.48 19.52
C LEU A 549 9.08 14.09 19.68
N VAL A 550 9.75 13.62 18.63
CA VAL A 550 10.37 12.28 18.61
C VAL A 550 11.70 12.26 19.40
N ALA A 551 12.36 13.39 19.57
CA ALA A 551 13.62 13.51 20.29
C ALA A 551 13.49 13.51 21.82
N ARG A 552 12.29 13.74 22.39
CA ARG A 552 12.07 13.82 23.85
C ARG A 552 11.32 12.60 24.41
N PRO A 553 12.01 11.62 25.00
CA PRO A 553 11.37 10.42 25.50
C PRO A 553 11.14 10.51 27.02
N GLY A 554 10.37 11.51 27.49
CA GLY A 554 9.87 11.61 28.87
C GLY A 554 10.86 12.09 29.95
N GLY A 555 10.48 13.15 30.68
CA GLY A 555 11.14 13.56 31.92
C GLY A 555 11.18 15.07 32.15
N THR A 556 10.45 15.52 33.17
CA THR A 556 10.42 16.90 33.70
C THR A 556 11.77 17.33 34.30
N GLY A 557 12.38 18.40 33.79
CA GLY A 557 13.49 19.11 34.45
C GLY A 557 14.21 20.14 33.56
N PRO A 558 14.70 21.28 34.11
CA PRO A 558 15.48 22.26 33.35
C PRO A 558 16.91 21.77 33.09
N ARG A 559 17.53 22.28 32.01
CA ARG A 559 18.86 21.91 31.48
C ARG A 559 19.92 21.71 32.58
N SER A 560 20.36 20.47 32.76
CA SER A 560 21.74 20.16 33.16
C SER A 560 22.47 19.57 31.95
N ALA A 561 23.59 20.18 31.55
CA ALA A 561 24.45 19.74 30.46
C ALA A 561 25.15 18.38 30.76
N PRO A 562 25.76 17.71 29.77
CA PRO A 562 25.14 16.75 28.86
C PRO A 562 25.59 15.30 29.14
N ALA A 563 24.72 14.33 28.88
CA ALA A 563 25.11 12.95 28.63
C ALA A 563 24.27 12.36 27.48
N GLY A 564 24.92 12.10 26.35
CA GLY A 564 24.59 10.97 25.45
C GLY A 564 23.57 11.15 24.32
N ASP A 565 22.43 11.82 24.53
CA ASP A 565 21.26 11.62 23.63
C ASP A 565 20.85 12.83 22.78
N GLY A 566 21.82 13.61 22.29
CA GLY A 566 21.57 14.71 21.35
C GLY A 566 21.38 14.25 19.88
N GLN A 567 20.50 14.92 19.14
CA GLN A 567 20.58 14.96 17.67
C GLN A 567 21.87 15.68 17.25
N VAL A 568 22.36 15.37 16.04
CA VAL A 568 23.69 15.71 15.51
C VAL A 568 24.04 17.21 15.66
N PRO A 569 24.98 17.61 16.54
CA PRO A 569 25.68 18.87 16.46
C PRO A 569 26.85 18.76 15.48
N PRO A 570 27.40 19.89 15.00
CA PRO A 570 28.42 19.94 13.96
C PRO A 570 29.68 19.16 14.34
N PRO A 571 30.34 18.44 13.40
CA PRO A 571 31.64 17.84 13.66
C PRO A 571 32.69 18.93 13.84
N ALA A 572 33.24 19.05 15.05
CA ALA A 572 34.50 19.75 15.26
C ALA A 572 35.64 18.95 14.62
N ALA A 573 36.29 19.58 13.63
CA ALA A 573 37.65 19.32 13.14
C ALA A 573 38.07 17.85 12.94
N ALA A 574 37.65 17.21 11.84
CA ALA A 574 38.44 16.15 11.17
C ALA A 574 37.95 15.78 9.75
N ALA A 575 36.74 16.15 9.35
CA ALA A 575 36.21 15.89 8.01
C ALA A 575 35.84 17.22 7.33
N ARG A 576 36.09 17.35 6.01
CA ARG A 576 35.65 18.49 5.18
C ARG A 576 34.12 18.51 5.00
N GLY A 577 33.34 18.44 6.09
CA GLY A 577 31.90 18.60 6.08
C GLY A 577 31.54 20.07 6.22
N ARG A 578 30.70 20.60 5.33
CA ARG A 578 30.11 21.94 5.49
C ARG A 578 28.72 21.76 6.10
N VAL A 579 28.47 22.46 7.21
CA VAL A 579 27.12 22.63 7.76
C VAL A 579 26.54 23.89 7.13
N ARG A 580 25.31 23.82 6.63
CA ARG A 580 24.58 24.97 6.09
C ARG A 580 23.21 25.02 6.77
N THR A 581 22.92 26.13 7.42
CA THR A 581 21.59 26.44 7.95
C THR A 581 20.72 26.94 6.80
N ALA A 582 19.50 26.41 6.67
CA ALA A 582 18.52 26.97 5.74
C ALA A 582 17.90 28.20 6.44
N GLY A 583 18.20 29.39 5.93
CA GLY A 583 17.48 30.59 6.34
C GLY A 583 16.07 30.56 5.77
N ALA A 584 15.08 30.93 6.57
CA ALA A 584 13.71 31.12 6.12
C ALA A 584 13.66 32.11 4.95
N GLY A 585 13.03 31.68 3.86
CA GLY A 585 12.75 32.46 2.65
C GLY A 585 11.56 31.86 1.95
#